data_AF-A0A962Z8M9-F1
#
_entry.id   AF-A0A962Z8M9-F1
#
_cell.length_a   1.000
_cell.length_b   1.000
_cell.length_c   1.000
_cell.angle_alpha   90.00
_cell.angle_beta   90.00
_cell.angle_gamma   90.00
#
_symmetry.space_group_name_H-M   'P 1'
#
loop_
_entity.id
_entity.type
_entity.pdbx_description
1 polymer ?
#
loop_
_entity_poly.entity_id
_entity_poly.type
_entity_poly.pdbx_seq_one_letter_code
_entity_poly.pdbx_strand_id
1 'polypeptide(L)'
;ILSMTHLPGRSFYRTAIFVPAVLSVVIVGFAWKLILSPLWGVSITMLDAVGLKSLFAPWLGKEAYALTALSLISVWQFVGIPMMLIYAALLTIPEELVEAAQLDDITGFALFWKIKLPLILPTIGIISILTFIGNFNAFDLIYAVQGALAGPNYATDLLGTLLYRTFFGHQLQLGDPHMGAAVATVMFLIILTGVMIYLFAVQRRVSRYQF
;
A
#
# COMPACT_ATOMS: atom_id res chain seq x y z
N ILE A 1 11.16 -12.52 9.91
CA ILE A 1 11.96 -12.55 8.66
C ILE A 1 13.12 -11.55 8.71
N LEU A 2 12.89 -10.25 8.98
CA LEU A 2 14.01 -9.30 9.07
C LEU A 2 14.80 -9.35 10.39
N SER A 3 14.20 -9.86 11.47
CA SER A 3 14.76 -9.94 12.83
C SER A 3 15.45 -11.26 13.20
N MET A 4 15.44 -12.26 12.31
CA MET A 4 16.05 -13.56 12.59
C MET A 4 17.49 -13.51 12.09
N THR A 5 18.44 -13.55 13.02
CA THR A 5 19.89 -13.48 12.77
C THR A 5 20.41 -14.63 11.90
N HIS A 6 19.66 -15.73 11.78
CA HIS A 6 20.07 -16.95 11.08
C HIS A 6 19.24 -17.33 9.84
N LEU A 7 18.57 -16.39 9.16
CA LEU A 7 17.88 -16.72 7.89
C LEU A 7 18.87 -16.70 6.71
N PRO A 8 19.15 -17.85 6.05
CA PRO A 8 19.90 -17.87 4.81
C PRO A 8 19.14 -17.07 3.73
N GLY A 9 19.84 -16.22 2.98
CA GLY A 9 19.24 -15.40 1.92
C GLY A 9 18.67 -14.05 2.35
N ARG A 10 18.97 -13.55 3.55
CA ARG A 10 18.52 -12.22 4.04
C ARG A 10 18.74 -11.07 3.05
N SER A 11 19.90 -11.03 2.40
CA SER A 11 20.22 -10.00 1.39
C SER A 11 19.28 -10.07 0.19
N PHE A 12 18.96 -11.28 -0.28
CA PHE A 12 18.03 -11.49 -1.39
C PHE A 12 16.61 -11.04 -1.05
N TYR A 13 16.07 -11.44 0.11
CA TYR A 13 14.74 -11.00 0.54
C TYR A 13 14.65 -9.49 0.70
N ARG A 14 15.68 -8.87 1.28
CA ARG A 14 15.77 -7.41 1.39
C ARG A 14 15.71 -6.79 0.00
N THR A 15 16.58 -7.19 -0.92
CA THR A 15 16.59 -6.69 -2.30
C THR A 15 15.24 -6.89 -2.98
N ALA A 16 14.62 -8.07 -2.90
CA ALA A 16 13.32 -8.35 -3.52
C ALA A 16 12.19 -7.44 -3.00
N ILE A 17 12.25 -7.02 -1.74
CA ILE A 17 11.28 -6.12 -1.11
C ILE A 17 11.54 -4.64 -1.47
N PHE A 18 12.80 -4.24 -1.71
CA PHE A 18 13.16 -2.85 -2.01
C PHE A 18 13.21 -2.51 -3.49
N VAL A 19 13.56 -3.47 -4.35
CA VAL A 19 13.64 -3.25 -5.79
C VAL A 19 12.37 -2.60 -6.35
N PRO A 20 11.14 -3.04 -6.00
CA PRO A 20 9.92 -2.42 -6.51
C PRO A 20 9.79 -0.93 -6.19
N ALA A 21 10.21 -0.53 -4.99
CA ALA A 21 10.08 0.85 -4.50
C ALA A 21 11.01 1.84 -5.22
N VAL A 22 12.06 1.35 -5.88
CA VAL A 22 13.02 2.17 -6.63
C VAL A 22 12.61 2.33 -8.10
N LEU A 23 11.72 1.47 -8.60
CA LEU A 23 11.25 1.53 -9.98
C LEU A 23 10.24 2.68 -10.17
N SER A 24 10.30 3.32 -11.34
CA SER A 24 9.29 4.30 -11.74
C SER A 24 7.89 3.67 -11.77
N VAL A 25 6.91 4.36 -11.18
CA VAL A 25 5.51 3.91 -11.15
C VAL A 25 4.96 3.66 -12.56
N VAL A 26 5.38 4.45 -13.53
CA VAL A 26 4.96 4.28 -14.94
C VAL A 26 5.49 2.95 -15.49
N ILE A 27 6.77 2.64 -15.26
CA ILE A 27 7.38 1.37 -15.70
C ILE A 27 6.69 0.19 -15.01
N VAL A 28 6.43 0.29 -13.70
CA VAL A 28 5.72 -0.72 -12.92
C VAL A 28 4.32 -0.95 -13.50
N GLY A 29 3.57 0.12 -13.78
CA GLY A 29 2.25 0.04 -14.39
C GLY A 29 2.27 -0.67 -15.74
N PHE A 30 3.16 -0.28 -16.64
CA PHE A 30 3.30 -0.94 -17.94
C PHE A 30 3.72 -2.41 -17.82
N ALA A 31 4.69 -2.73 -16.97
CA ALA A 31 5.15 -4.10 -16.75
C ALA A 31 4.01 -5.00 -16.25
N TRP A 32 3.27 -4.56 -15.22
CA TRP A 32 2.14 -5.32 -14.70
C TRP A 32 0.97 -5.40 -15.69
N LYS A 33 0.73 -4.37 -16.50
CA LYS A 33 -0.26 -4.43 -17.58
C LYS A 33 0.07 -5.51 -18.60
N LEU A 34 1.35 -5.73 -18.90
CA LEU A 34 1.80 -6.82 -19.76
C LEU A 34 1.69 -8.17 -19.07
N ILE A 35 2.14 -8.29 -17.81
CA ILE A 35 2.09 -9.53 -17.02
C ILE A 35 0.65 -10.02 -16.83
N LEU A 36 -0.29 -9.10 -16.56
CA LEU A 36 -1.71 -9.43 -16.35
C LEU A 36 -2.52 -9.44 -17.66
N SER A 37 -1.87 -9.20 -18.81
CA SER A 37 -2.53 -9.29 -20.10
C SER A 37 -2.91 -10.75 -20.38
N PRO A 38 -4.19 -11.06 -20.63
CA PRO A 38 -4.61 -12.42 -20.97
C PRO A 38 -4.07 -12.88 -22.33
N LEU A 39 -3.55 -11.96 -23.13
CA LEU A 39 -3.04 -12.22 -24.48
C LEU A 39 -1.51 -12.45 -24.49
N TRP A 40 -0.74 -11.74 -23.65
CA TRP A 40 0.74 -11.69 -23.72
C TRP A 40 1.41 -12.14 -22.42
N GLY A 41 0.69 -12.09 -21.30
CA GLY A 41 1.20 -12.32 -19.96
C GLY A 41 0.91 -13.73 -19.44
N VAL A 42 0.48 -13.81 -18.18
CA VAL A 42 0.13 -15.08 -17.54
C VAL A 42 -1.05 -15.72 -18.29
N SER A 43 -0.75 -16.77 -19.05
CA SER A 43 -1.75 -17.48 -19.83
C SER A 43 -2.58 -18.42 -18.95
N ILE A 44 -3.78 -18.76 -19.45
CA ILE A 44 -4.61 -19.79 -18.82
C ILE A 44 -3.87 -21.14 -18.72
N THR A 45 -3.03 -21.48 -19.70
CA THR A 45 -2.25 -22.74 -19.70
C THR A 45 -1.18 -22.77 -18.61
N MET A 46 -0.53 -21.63 -18.32
CA MET A 46 0.42 -21.53 -17.21
C MET A 46 -0.27 -21.70 -15.86
N LEU A 47 -1.45 -21.11 -15.68
CA LEU A 47 -2.25 -21.29 -14.46
C LEU A 47 -2.81 -22.71 -14.34
N ASP A 48 -3.20 -23.33 -15.45
CA ASP A 48 -3.68 -24.72 -15.48
C ASP A 48 -2.58 -25.70 -15.04
N ALA A 49 -1.34 -25.47 -15.46
CA ALA A 49 -0.18 -26.29 -15.07
C ALA A 49 0.06 -26.35 -13.56
N VAL A 50 -0.38 -25.33 -12.80
CA VAL A 50 -0.27 -25.26 -11.34
C VAL A 50 -1.62 -25.45 -10.63
N GLY A 51 -2.67 -25.86 -11.35
CA GLY A 51 -4.00 -26.14 -10.79
C GLY A 51 -4.83 -24.90 -10.46
N LEU A 52 -4.42 -23.71 -10.91
CA LEU A 52 -5.06 -22.42 -10.62
C LEU A 52 -5.88 -21.87 -11.79
N LYS A 53 -6.29 -22.74 -12.72
CA LYS A 53 -7.08 -22.37 -13.91
C LYS A 53 -8.33 -21.55 -13.58
N SER A 54 -8.99 -21.87 -12.46
CA SER A 54 -10.22 -21.18 -12.00
C SER A 54 -9.99 -19.71 -11.64
N LEU A 55 -8.75 -19.31 -11.33
CA LEU A 55 -8.39 -17.94 -11.00
C LEU A 55 -8.07 -17.10 -12.24
N PHE A 56 -7.96 -17.71 -13.42
CA PHE A 56 -7.70 -16.99 -14.66
C PHE A 56 -8.90 -16.09 -15.00
N ALA A 57 -8.65 -14.80 -15.05
CA ALA A 57 -9.62 -13.81 -15.46
C ALA A 57 -8.88 -12.63 -16.12
N PRO A 58 -9.55 -11.83 -16.98
CA PRO A 58 -9.01 -10.55 -17.41
C PRO A 58 -9.07 -9.55 -16.25
N TRP A 59 -8.13 -9.66 -15.29
CA TRP A 59 -8.17 -8.94 -14.01
C TRP A 59 -8.26 -7.42 -14.17
N LEU A 60 -7.52 -6.85 -15.12
CA LEU A 60 -7.57 -5.41 -15.43
C LEU A 60 -8.77 -5.00 -16.29
N GLY A 61 -9.45 -5.97 -16.93
CA GLY A 61 -10.56 -5.73 -17.86
C GLY A 61 -11.96 -5.90 -17.24
N LYS A 62 -12.06 -6.36 -15.99
CA LYS A 62 -13.33 -6.56 -15.28
C LYS A 62 -13.43 -5.60 -14.10
N GLU A 63 -14.56 -4.89 -13.98
CA GLU A 63 -14.84 -3.91 -12.92
C GLU A 63 -14.62 -4.49 -11.52
N ALA A 64 -15.07 -5.72 -11.30
CA ALA A 64 -14.98 -6.41 -10.01
C ALA A 64 -13.54 -6.69 -9.55
N TYR A 65 -12.55 -6.72 -10.45
CA TYR A 65 -11.18 -7.14 -10.13
C TYR A 65 -10.13 -6.05 -10.39
N ALA A 66 -10.41 -5.09 -11.26
CA ALA A 66 -9.41 -4.14 -11.72
C ALA A 66 -8.80 -3.31 -10.58
N LEU A 67 -9.64 -2.78 -9.68
CA LEU A 67 -9.17 -1.96 -8.57
C LEU A 67 -8.38 -2.81 -7.55
N THR A 68 -8.83 -4.03 -7.29
CA THR A 68 -8.11 -4.96 -6.40
C THR A 68 -6.76 -5.34 -6.98
N ALA A 69 -6.68 -5.63 -8.28
CA ALA A 69 -5.42 -5.94 -8.96
C ALA A 69 -4.43 -4.77 -8.88
N LEU A 70 -4.89 -3.54 -9.16
CA LEU A 70 -4.07 -2.33 -9.03
C LEU A 70 -3.64 -2.07 -7.58
N SER A 71 -4.52 -2.33 -6.61
CA SER A 71 -4.21 -2.19 -5.18
C SER A 71 -3.11 -3.16 -4.76
N LEU A 72 -3.14 -4.41 -5.22
CA LEU A 72 -2.09 -5.40 -4.96
C LEU A 72 -0.74 -4.99 -5.58
N ILE A 73 -0.76 -4.43 -6.80
CA ILE A 73 0.45 -3.89 -7.45
C ILE A 73 1.02 -2.72 -6.63
N SER A 74 0.16 -1.82 -6.17
CA SER A 74 0.54 -0.69 -5.32
C SER A 74 1.16 -1.15 -4.00
N VAL A 75 0.52 -2.11 -3.32
CA VAL A 75 1.07 -2.71 -2.09
C VAL A 75 2.43 -3.35 -2.37
N TRP A 76 2.55 -4.16 -3.42
CA TRP A 76 3.83 -4.77 -3.80
C TRP A 76 4.92 -3.72 -4.05
N GLN A 77 4.57 -2.61 -4.69
CA GLN A 77 5.53 -1.54 -4.99
C GLN A 77 5.98 -0.79 -3.73
N PHE A 78 5.06 -0.48 -2.81
CA PHE A 78 5.31 0.45 -1.70
C PHE A 78 5.46 -0.20 -0.32
N VAL A 79 5.26 -1.51 -0.17
CA VAL A 79 5.33 -2.21 1.14
C VAL A 79 6.72 -2.14 1.79
N GLY A 80 7.79 -1.99 0.99
CA GLY A 80 9.16 -2.06 1.49
C GLY A 80 9.49 -0.99 2.54
N ILE A 81 9.10 0.26 2.31
CA ILE A 81 9.42 1.38 3.22
C ILE A 81 8.71 1.21 4.58
N PRO A 82 7.36 1.04 4.64
CA PRO A 82 6.66 0.71 5.89
C PRO A 82 7.28 -0.46 6.63
N MET A 83 7.65 -1.54 5.91
CA MET A 83 8.25 -2.71 6.53
C MET A 83 9.60 -2.39 7.18
N MET A 84 10.46 -1.57 6.56
CA MET A 84 11.72 -1.14 7.19
C MET A 84 11.49 -0.32 8.44
N LEU A 85 10.55 0.61 8.41
CA LEU A 85 10.29 1.49 9.54
C LEU A 85 9.74 0.69 10.73
N ILE A 86 8.82 -0.24 10.48
CA ILE A 86 8.33 -1.18 11.51
C ILE A 86 9.49 -2.03 12.04
N TYR A 87 10.35 -2.53 11.16
CA TYR A 87 11.50 -3.33 11.56
C TYR A 87 12.51 -2.53 12.40
N ALA A 88 12.82 -1.30 12.00
CA ALA A 88 13.70 -0.42 12.75
C ALA A 88 13.13 -0.14 14.15
N ALA A 89 11.82 0.11 14.27
CA ALA A 89 11.18 0.29 15.57
C ALA A 89 11.26 -0.99 16.43
N LEU A 90 11.07 -2.17 15.85
CA LEU A 90 11.24 -3.43 16.57
C LEU A 90 12.66 -3.64 17.11
N LEU A 91 13.69 -3.15 16.40
CA LEU A 91 15.08 -3.22 16.85
C LEU A 91 15.40 -2.27 18.01
N THR A 92 14.60 -1.22 18.20
CA THR A 92 14.81 -0.27 19.32
C THR A 92 14.30 -0.78 20.66
N ILE A 93 13.57 -1.90 20.68
CA ILE A 93 13.05 -2.49 21.91
C ILE A 93 14.22 -3.07 22.72
N PRO A 94 14.46 -2.61 23.96
CA PRO A 94 15.49 -3.17 24.83
C PRO A 94 15.33 -4.68 25.05
N GLU A 95 16.43 -5.41 24.98
CA GLU A 95 16.45 -6.87 25.20
C GLU A 95 16.03 -7.22 26.64
N GLU A 96 16.39 -6.38 27.62
CA GLU A 96 15.99 -6.51 29.02
C GLU A 96 14.47 -6.60 29.22
N LEU A 97 13.67 -5.82 28.46
CA LEU A 97 12.20 -5.91 28.53
C LEU A 97 11.68 -7.24 27.98
N VAL A 98 12.38 -7.80 26.99
CA VAL A 98 12.02 -9.09 26.40
C VAL A 98 12.39 -10.22 27.34
N GLU A 99 13.55 -10.16 28.01
CA GLU A 99 13.97 -11.12 29.02
C GLU A 99 13.06 -11.09 30.24
N ALA A 100 12.72 -9.90 30.75
CA ALA A 100 11.79 -9.75 31.86
C ALA A 100 10.42 -10.39 31.56
N ALA A 101 9.88 -10.16 30.35
CA ALA A 101 8.63 -10.79 29.93
C ALA A 101 8.73 -12.33 29.85
N GLN A 102 9.90 -12.87 29.49
CA GLN A 102 10.11 -14.32 29.46
C GLN A 102 10.20 -14.93 30.86
N LEU A 103 10.74 -14.20 31.84
CA LEU A 103 10.70 -14.61 33.26
C LEU A 103 9.25 -14.70 33.79
N ASP A 104 8.35 -13.88 33.25
CA ASP A 104 6.91 -13.91 33.51
C ASP A 104 6.14 -14.92 32.62
N ASP A 105 6.83 -15.90 32.02
CA ASP A 105 6.28 -16.92 31.10
C ASP A 105 5.59 -16.36 29.84
N ILE A 106 5.85 -15.10 29.46
CA ILE A 106 5.31 -14.49 28.24
C ILE A 106 6.23 -14.78 27.05
N THR A 107 5.89 -15.81 26.26
CA THR A 107 6.69 -16.26 25.11
C THR A 107 5.91 -16.31 23.78
N GLY A 108 6.61 -16.53 22.67
CA GLY A 108 6.02 -16.76 21.35
C GLY A 108 5.13 -15.61 20.84
N PHE A 109 3.91 -15.93 20.41
CA PHE A 109 2.94 -14.93 19.94
C PHE A 109 2.46 -13.98 21.05
N ALA A 110 2.40 -14.45 22.31
CA ALA A 110 2.00 -13.60 23.42
C ALA A 110 2.99 -12.45 23.63
N LEU A 111 4.29 -12.72 23.51
CA LEU A 111 5.35 -11.70 23.58
C LEU A 111 5.19 -10.65 22.47
N PHE A 112 4.85 -11.06 21.25
CA PHE A 112 4.60 -10.12 20.15
C PHE A 112 3.39 -9.22 20.44
N TRP A 113 2.23 -9.80 20.75
CA TRP A 113 0.99 -9.03 20.90
C TRP A 113 0.93 -8.20 22.18
N LYS A 114 1.54 -8.67 23.28
CA LYS A 114 1.47 -8.00 24.58
C LYS A 114 2.61 -7.02 24.85
N ILE A 115 3.80 -7.24 24.28
CA ILE A 115 4.99 -6.43 24.55
C ILE A 115 5.43 -5.70 23.29
N LYS A 116 5.85 -6.43 22.25
CA LYS A 116 6.49 -5.80 21.08
C LYS A 116 5.55 -4.89 20.30
N LEU A 117 4.34 -5.35 20.00
CA LEU A 117 3.37 -4.60 19.21
C LEU A 117 2.95 -3.29 19.92
N PRO A 118 2.52 -3.30 21.21
CA PRO A 118 2.19 -2.08 21.93
C PRO A 118 3.31 -1.04 21.93
N LEU A 119 4.57 -1.47 22.12
CA LEU A 119 5.74 -0.57 22.15
C LEU A 119 5.99 0.13 20.81
N ILE A 120 5.67 -0.51 19.67
CA ILE A 120 5.86 0.07 18.34
C ILE A 120 4.60 0.69 17.74
N LEU A 121 3.45 0.67 18.45
CA LEU A 121 2.22 1.31 18.01
C LEU A 121 2.40 2.80 17.61
N PRO A 122 3.20 3.63 18.32
CA PRO A 122 3.45 5.00 17.87
C PRO A 122 4.02 5.06 16.45
N THR A 123 4.98 4.19 16.15
CA THR A 123 5.63 4.10 14.83
C THR A 123 4.67 3.58 13.77
N ILE A 124 3.94 2.49 14.05
CA ILE A 124 2.90 1.96 13.15
C ILE A 124 1.87 3.05 12.84
N GLY A 125 1.54 3.84 13.84
CA GLY A 125 0.68 4.99 13.74
C GLY A 125 1.11 6.02 12.72
N ILE A 126 2.35 6.51 12.85
CA ILE A 126 2.94 7.47 11.91
C ILE A 126 2.96 6.90 10.50
N ILE A 127 3.39 5.64 10.35
CA ILE A 127 3.43 4.95 9.04
C ILE A 127 2.02 4.87 8.44
N SER A 128 1.02 4.55 9.25
CA SER A 128 -0.38 4.45 8.81
C SER A 128 -0.91 5.79 8.30
N ILE A 129 -0.59 6.91 8.97
CA ILE A 129 -0.94 8.25 8.47
C ILE A 129 -0.28 8.52 7.12
N LEU A 130 1.03 8.27 7.00
CA LEU A 130 1.77 8.53 5.76
C LEU A 130 1.22 7.69 4.61
N THR A 131 0.93 6.41 4.86
CA THR A 131 0.31 5.51 3.88
C THR A 131 -1.12 5.94 3.55
N PHE A 132 -1.91 6.42 4.52
CA PHE A 132 -3.26 6.96 4.28
C PHE A 132 -3.21 8.17 3.35
N ILE A 133 -2.38 9.17 3.66
CA ILE A 133 -2.19 10.35 2.81
C ILE A 133 -1.74 9.95 1.41
N GLY A 134 -0.79 9.01 1.30
CA GLY A 134 -0.29 8.50 0.03
C GLY A 134 -1.38 7.83 -0.82
N ASN A 135 -2.24 7.00 -0.21
CA ASN A 135 -3.33 6.34 -0.95
C ASN A 135 -4.40 7.32 -1.45
N PHE A 136 -4.74 8.35 -0.68
CA PHE A 136 -5.71 9.35 -1.13
C PHE A 136 -5.17 10.25 -2.25
N ASN A 137 -3.85 10.41 -2.34
CA ASN A 137 -3.17 11.07 -3.46
C ASN A 137 -2.78 10.13 -4.59
N ALA A 138 -3.16 8.84 -4.53
CA ALA A 138 -2.78 7.88 -5.55
C ALA A 138 -3.43 8.22 -6.89
N PHE A 139 -2.59 8.38 -7.91
CA PHE A 139 -2.99 8.74 -9.27
C PHE A 139 -2.13 7.99 -10.29
N ASP A 140 -0.80 8.08 -10.12
CA ASP A 140 0.18 7.68 -11.13
C ASP A 140 0.02 6.25 -11.64
N LEU A 141 -0.17 5.28 -10.73
CA LEU A 141 -0.29 3.87 -11.10
C LEU A 141 -1.58 3.62 -11.91
N ILE A 142 -2.70 4.18 -11.48
CA ILE A 142 -3.99 3.99 -12.15
C ILE A 142 -3.96 4.66 -13.52
N TYR A 143 -3.44 5.88 -13.59
CA TYR A 143 -3.29 6.59 -14.84
C TYR A 143 -2.35 5.84 -15.82
N ALA A 144 -1.23 5.30 -15.32
CA ALA A 144 -0.29 4.53 -16.15
C ALA A 144 -0.91 3.24 -16.71
N VAL A 145 -1.77 2.55 -15.94
CA VAL A 145 -2.35 1.27 -16.37
C VAL A 145 -3.65 1.47 -17.16
N GLN A 146 -4.57 2.28 -16.64
CA GLN A 146 -5.95 2.43 -17.11
C GLN A 146 -6.25 3.77 -17.80
N GLY A 147 -5.30 4.72 -17.79
CA GLY A 147 -5.48 6.06 -18.36
C GLY A 147 -6.43 6.94 -17.53
N ALA A 148 -6.82 8.08 -18.11
CA ALA A 148 -7.63 9.10 -17.41
C ALA A 148 -9.06 8.63 -17.07
N LEU A 149 -9.59 7.64 -17.79
CA LEU A 149 -10.91 7.06 -17.52
C LEU A 149 -10.90 6.10 -16.33
N ALA A 150 -9.73 5.68 -15.86
CA ALA A 150 -9.61 4.72 -14.76
C ALA A 150 -10.55 3.51 -14.95
N GLY A 151 -10.52 2.94 -16.14
CA GLY A 151 -11.42 1.87 -16.55
C GLY A 151 -11.22 0.55 -15.81
N PRO A 152 -12.08 -0.45 -16.11
CA PRO A 152 -13.27 -0.37 -16.97
C PRO A 152 -14.39 0.45 -16.33
N ASN A 153 -15.13 1.25 -17.10
CA ASN A 153 -16.27 2.07 -16.63
C ASN A 153 -16.04 2.83 -15.31
N TYR A 154 -14.87 3.48 -15.17
CA TYR A 154 -14.50 4.20 -13.94
C TYR A 154 -14.37 3.32 -12.68
N ALA A 155 -14.34 1.99 -12.80
CA ALA A 155 -14.27 1.08 -11.66
C ALA A 155 -12.94 1.16 -10.87
N THR A 156 -11.91 1.79 -11.45
CA THR A 156 -10.64 2.06 -10.76
C THR A 156 -10.46 3.55 -10.44
N ASP A 157 -11.50 4.36 -10.60
CA ASP A 157 -11.41 5.80 -10.44
C ASP A 157 -11.20 6.20 -8.97
N LEU A 158 -10.17 7.02 -8.77
CA LEU A 158 -9.84 7.64 -7.49
C LEU A 158 -10.01 9.15 -7.58
N LEU A 159 -9.97 9.84 -6.43
CA LEU A 159 -10.02 11.30 -6.38
C LEU A 159 -8.90 11.94 -7.21
N GLY A 160 -7.71 11.33 -7.25
CA GLY A 160 -6.61 11.79 -8.10
C GLY A 160 -6.90 11.69 -9.60
N THR A 161 -7.47 10.59 -10.08
CA THR A 161 -7.83 10.42 -11.50
C THR A 161 -9.04 11.26 -11.89
N LEU A 162 -10.00 11.41 -10.98
CA LEU A 162 -11.13 12.32 -11.13
C LEU A 162 -10.67 13.78 -11.21
N LEU A 163 -9.76 14.21 -10.34
CA LEU A 163 -9.16 15.54 -10.37
C LEU A 163 -8.49 15.77 -11.71
N TYR A 164 -7.64 14.84 -12.15
CA TYR A 164 -6.96 14.96 -13.44
C TYR A 164 -7.97 15.10 -14.60
N ARG A 165 -8.97 14.22 -14.65
CA ARG A 165 -9.97 14.20 -15.73
C ARG A 165 -10.84 15.46 -15.74
N THR A 166 -11.20 15.98 -14.57
CA THR A 166 -12.02 17.21 -14.47
C THR A 166 -11.20 18.46 -14.75
N PHE A 167 -9.95 18.54 -14.30
CA PHE A 167 -9.09 19.72 -14.48
C PHE A 167 -8.52 19.82 -15.91
N PHE A 168 -7.95 18.74 -16.43
CA PHE A 168 -7.28 18.74 -17.74
C PHE A 168 -8.20 18.31 -18.89
N GLY A 169 -9.33 17.69 -18.59
CA GLY A 169 -10.22 17.11 -19.59
C GLY A 169 -9.73 15.75 -20.09
N HIS A 170 -10.52 15.12 -20.93
CA HIS A 170 -10.16 13.87 -21.60
C HIS A 170 -10.89 13.74 -22.93
N GLN A 171 -10.14 13.46 -24.01
CA GLN A 171 -10.65 13.36 -25.38
C GLN A 171 -11.45 14.61 -25.80
N LEU A 172 -12.77 14.49 -25.90
CA LEU A 172 -13.68 15.56 -26.35
C LEU A 172 -14.21 16.41 -25.20
N GLN A 173 -14.05 15.97 -23.95
CA GLN A 173 -14.38 16.77 -22.78
C GLN A 173 -13.23 17.71 -22.45
N LEU A 174 -13.49 19.01 -22.60
CA LEU A 174 -12.57 20.06 -22.15
C LEU A 174 -12.46 20.03 -20.63
N GLY A 175 -11.26 20.31 -20.13
CA GLY A 175 -11.02 20.48 -18.70
C GLY A 175 -11.65 21.77 -18.17
N ASP A 176 -12.15 21.71 -16.95
CA ASP A 176 -12.64 22.85 -16.19
C ASP A 176 -11.79 23.03 -14.91
N PRO A 177 -10.93 24.06 -14.86
CA PRO A 177 -10.11 24.34 -13.68
C PRO A 177 -10.92 24.57 -12.40
N HIS A 178 -12.14 25.08 -12.49
CA HIS A 178 -13.00 25.31 -11.32
C HIS A 178 -13.51 23.98 -10.75
N MET A 179 -13.91 23.06 -11.61
CA MET A 179 -14.29 21.70 -11.21
C MET A 179 -13.11 20.94 -10.61
N GLY A 180 -11.94 21.00 -11.26
CA GLY A 180 -10.73 20.37 -10.73
C GLY A 180 -10.30 20.94 -9.38
N ALA A 181 -10.41 22.26 -9.18
CA ALA A 181 -10.16 22.90 -7.89
C ALA A 181 -11.15 22.47 -6.80
N ALA A 182 -12.43 22.28 -7.15
CA ALA A 182 -13.42 21.74 -6.22
C ALA A 182 -13.07 20.30 -5.79
N VAL A 183 -12.69 19.42 -6.73
CA VAL A 183 -12.24 18.06 -6.41
C VAL A 183 -10.99 18.08 -5.53
N ALA A 184 -10.02 18.94 -5.83
CA ALA A 184 -8.81 19.10 -5.03
C ALA A 184 -9.12 19.55 -3.59
N THR A 185 -10.06 20.48 -3.42
CA THR A 185 -10.49 20.98 -2.11
C THR A 185 -11.18 19.87 -1.30
N VAL A 186 -12.05 19.10 -1.93
CA VAL A 186 -12.71 17.94 -1.29
C VAL A 186 -11.68 16.89 -0.88
N MET A 187 -10.74 16.57 -1.77
CA MET A 187 -9.66 15.62 -1.47
C MET A 187 -8.82 16.09 -0.28
N PHE A 188 -8.46 17.38 -0.23
CA PHE A 188 -7.75 17.98 0.91
C PHE A 188 -8.56 17.87 2.20
N LEU A 189 -9.86 18.19 2.19
CA LEU A 189 -10.72 18.12 3.37
C LEU A 189 -10.87 16.67 3.88
N ILE A 190 -10.98 15.70 2.99
CA ILE A 190 -11.04 14.27 3.37
C ILE A 190 -9.73 13.84 4.03
N ILE A 191 -8.59 14.18 3.43
CA ILE A 191 -7.27 13.86 3.99
C ILE A 191 -7.10 14.53 5.35
N LEU A 192 -7.39 15.83 5.46
CA LEU A 192 -7.30 16.59 6.70
C LEU A 192 -8.18 15.98 7.79
N THR A 193 -9.43 15.65 7.46
CA THR A 193 -10.38 15.05 8.42
C THR A 193 -9.88 13.70 8.91
N GLY A 194 -9.40 12.83 8.00
CA GLY A 194 -8.84 11.53 8.36
C GLY A 194 -7.61 11.64 9.26
N VAL A 195 -6.68 12.54 8.92
CA VAL A 195 -5.48 12.82 9.73
C VAL A 195 -5.88 13.36 11.11
N MET A 196 -6.81 14.32 11.18
CA MET A 196 -7.30 14.87 12.44
C MET A 196 -7.93 13.79 13.32
N ILE A 197 -8.83 12.95 12.77
CA ILE A 197 -9.41 11.83 13.53
C ILE A 197 -8.31 10.94 14.11
N TYR A 198 -7.30 10.60 13.32
CA TYR A 198 -6.19 9.78 13.79
C TYR A 198 -5.40 10.45 14.93
N LEU A 199 -4.98 11.72 14.75
CA LEU A 199 -4.18 12.43 15.75
C LEU A 199 -4.95 12.61 17.07
N PHE A 200 -6.24 12.95 16.99
CA PHE A 200 -7.05 13.21 18.19
C PHE A 200 -7.51 11.92 18.88
N ALA A 201 -7.87 10.87 18.15
CA ALA A 201 -8.40 9.63 18.74
C ALA A 201 -7.30 8.64 19.15
N VAL A 202 -6.24 8.51 18.34
CA VAL A 202 -5.22 7.47 18.51
C VAL A 202 -3.95 8.03 19.15
N GLN A 203 -3.37 9.10 18.61
CA GLN A 203 -2.09 9.61 19.12
C GLN A 203 -2.17 10.09 20.57
N ARG A 204 -3.26 10.76 20.96
CA ARG A 204 -3.49 11.17 22.37
C ARG A 204 -3.51 10.00 23.36
N ARG A 205 -3.95 8.81 22.93
CA ARG A 205 -3.95 7.60 23.77
C ARG A 205 -2.57 6.96 23.84
N VAL A 206 -1.83 6.98 22.74
CA VAL A 206 -0.51 6.33 22.61
C VAL A 206 0.60 7.12 23.34
N SER A 207 0.60 8.46 23.28
CA SER A 207 1.57 9.29 24.03
C SER A 207 1.42 9.18 25.56
N ARG A 208 0.30 8.66 26.06
CA ARG A 208 0.08 8.49 27.51
C ARG A 208 0.90 7.34 28.12
N TYR A 209 1.46 6.46 27.29
CA TYR A 209 2.26 5.29 27.72
C TYR A 209 3.78 5.50 27.56
N GLN A 210 4.23 6.71 27.21
CA GLN A 210 5.66 7.05 27.14
C GLN A 210 6.22 7.66 28.43
N PHE A 211 5.49 7.54 29.54
CA PHE A 211 5.92 7.95 30.88
C PHE A 211 5.79 6.78 31.84
#